data_AF-A0A363ULB0-F1
#
_entry.id   AF-A0A363ULB0-F1
#
_cell.length_a   1.000
_cell.length_b   1.000
_cell.length_c   1.000
_cell.angle_alpha   90.00
_cell.angle_beta   90.00
_cell.angle_gamma   90.00
#
_symmetry.space_group_name_H-M   'P 1'
#
loop_
_entity.id
_entity.type
_entity.pdbx_description
1 polymer ?
#
loop_
_entity_poly.entity_id
_entity_poly.type
_entity_poly.pdbx_seq_one_letter_code
_entity_poly.pdbx_strand_id
1 'polypeptide(L)'
;MSFGAVTGTAHRVLIVAGGPSARPLRGRCLPPSVHVIAVNGAADWLPRFDAWITVDPSAANRSRMRNPRPVSVRYYACVPDDYGQPTARCLDHRAPPEPGITWLRRLTGFGPWGARAGLSADPAGLHTGNSAYAALGVAYLMRASRIVLAGVDGSSAARVDGGHPRDLTHLPALFASATGELARAGCEVVNANPFSAVSCFPRRPLDEALGWLSGARKSHLPL
;
A
#
# COMPACT_ATOMS: atom_id res chain seq x y z
N MET A 1 24.13 0.32 1.22
CA MET A 1 22.98 0.68 0.38
C MET A 1 22.64 2.13 0.63
N SER A 2 22.30 2.92 -0.38
CA SER A 2 21.70 4.25 -0.20
C SER A 2 20.19 4.15 -0.29
N PHE A 3 19.47 4.93 0.51
CA PHE A 3 18.02 5.07 0.36
C PHE A 3 17.71 6.00 -0.81
N GLY A 4 16.73 5.61 -1.63
CA GLY A 4 16.16 6.43 -2.68
C GLY A 4 15.04 7.30 -2.14
N ALA A 5 14.14 7.72 -3.03
CA ALA A 5 13.01 8.58 -2.70
C ALA A 5 11.74 8.15 -3.44
N VAL A 6 10.58 8.37 -2.83
CA VAL A 6 9.31 8.38 -3.55
C VAL A 6 9.31 9.59 -4.48
N THR A 7 9.06 9.34 -5.77
CA THR A 7 9.10 10.36 -6.83
C THR A 7 7.83 10.35 -7.67
N GLY A 8 7.54 11.48 -8.31
CA GLY A 8 6.40 11.62 -9.22
C GLY A 8 5.10 11.98 -8.51
N THR A 9 4.04 12.18 -9.29
CA THR A 9 2.73 12.61 -8.80
C THR A 9 1.63 11.73 -9.37
N ALA A 10 0.62 11.42 -8.54
CA ALA A 10 -0.58 10.70 -8.98
C ALA A 10 -1.79 11.15 -8.18
N HIS A 11 -2.76 11.81 -8.83
CA HIS A 11 -3.91 12.39 -8.15
C HIS A 11 -4.95 11.36 -7.71
N ARG A 12 -5.14 10.30 -8.49
CA ARG A 12 -6.13 9.24 -8.26
C ARG A 12 -5.39 7.93 -8.05
N VAL A 13 -5.36 7.46 -6.81
CA VAL A 13 -4.60 6.27 -6.44
C VAL A 13 -5.52 5.16 -5.94
N LEU A 14 -5.35 3.96 -6.47
CA LEU A 14 -5.91 2.72 -5.93
C LEU A 14 -4.79 1.94 -5.26
N ILE A 15 -4.88 1.78 -3.94
CA ILE A 15 -3.99 0.90 -3.17
C ILE A 15 -4.68 -0.44 -3.04
N VAL A 16 -3.99 -1.52 -3.44
CA VAL A 16 -4.53 -2.88 -3.40
C VAL A 16 -3.68 -3.75 -2.49
N ALA A 17 -4.26 -4.13 -1.36
CA ALA A 17 -3.71 -5.09 -0.41
C ALA A 17 -4.33 -6.50 -0.58
N GLY A 18 -3.85 -7.45 0.21
CA GLY A 18 -4.20 -8.87 0.06
C GLY A 18 -5.54 -9.29 0.65
N GLY A 19 -6.27 -8.41 1.36
CA GLY A 19 -7.54 -8.78 2.00
C GLY A 19 -8.60 -9.27 1.01
N PRO A 20 -9.49 -10.20 1.43
CA PRO A 20 -10.49 -10.81 0.55
C PRO A 20 -11.43 -9.82 -0.15
N SER A 21 -11.67 -8.62 0.40
CA SER A 21 -12.51 -7.62 -0.28
C SER A 21 -11.95 -7.16 -1.63
N ALA A 22 -10.65 -7.33 -1.88
CA ALA A 22 -10.02 -7.02 -3.16
C ALA A 22 -10.18 -8.11 -4.22
N ARG A 23 -10.73 -9.29 -3.88
CA ARG A 23 -10.88 -10.42 -4.82
C ARG A 23 -11.55 -10.05 -6.15
N PRO A 24 -12.60 -9.20 -6.21
CA PRO A 24 -13.23 -8.81 -7.48
C PRO A 24 -12.34 -7.96 -8.39
N LEU A 25 -11.17 -7.50 -7.93
CA LEU A 25 -10.18 -6.84 -8.79
C LEU A 25 -9.38 -7.83 -9.65
N ARG A 26 -9.45 -9.14 -9.37
CA ARG A 26 -8.84 -10.18 -10.20
C ARG A 26 -9.48 -10.16 -11.59
N GLY A 27 -8.69 -9.85 -12.62
CA GLY A 27 -9.17 -9.72 -14.00
C GLY A 27 -9.96 -8.44 -14.30
N ARG A 28 -10.08 -7.51 -13.36
CA ARG A 28 -10.82 -6.26 -13.59
C ARG A 28 -10.03 -5.30 -14.46
N CYS A 29 -10.66 -4.76 -15.50
CA CYS A 29 -10.08 -3.65 -16.27
C CYS A 29 -10.08 -2.36 -15.41
N LEU A 30 -8.89 -1.87 -15.07
CA LEU A 30 -8.70 -0.64 -14.31
C LEU A 30 -8.37 0.51 -15.26
N PRO A 31 -9.02 1.69 -15.12
CA PRO A 31 -8.77 2.82 -16.00
C PRO A 31 -7.28 3.24 -16.01
N PRO A 32 -6.70 3.59 -17.16
CA PRO A 32 -5.32 4.10 -17.23
C PRO A 32 -5.09 5.37 -16.42
N SER A 33 -6.15 6.15 -16.16
CA SER A 33 -6.11 7.39 -15.38
C SER A 33 -6.05 7.18 -13.85
N VAL A 34 -6.17 5.94 -13.37
CA VAL A 34 -6.01 5.58 -11.97
C VAL A 34 -4.63 4.98 -11.78
N HIS A 35 -3.80 5.56 -10.93
CA HIS A 35 -2.51 4.99 -10.54
C HIS A 35 -2.73 3.85 -9.53
N VAL A 36 -2.16 2.68 -9.77
CA VAL A 36 -2.41 1.48 -8.96
C VAL A 36 -1.14 1.08 -8.21
N ILE A 37 -1.24 1.02 -6.88
CA ILE A 37 -0.17 0.56 -6.00
C ILE A 37 -0.52 -0.84 -5.49
N ALA A 38 0.22 -1.85 -5.97
CA ALA A 38 0.12 -3.22 -5.48
C ALA A 38 0.92 -3.42 -4.19
N VAL A 39 0.33 -4.05 -3.19
CA VAL A 39 0.98 -4.31 -1.91
C VAL A 39 1.30 -5.80 -1.77
N ASN A 40 2.58 -6.14 -1.55
CA ASN A 40 3.06 -7.52 -1.39
C ASN A 40 2.56 -8.45 -2.53
N GLY A 41 1.81 -9.51 -2.20
CA GLY A 41 1.29 -10.49 -3.16
C GLY A 41 0.11 -10.03 -4.00
N ALA A 42 -0.42 -8.82 -3.80
CA ALA A 42 -1.38 -8.25 -4.76
C ALA A 42 -0.81 -8.18 -6.19
N ALA A 43 0.53 -8.05 -6.31
CA ALA A 43 1.23 -8.05 -7.59
C ALA A 43 1.04 -9.33 -8.42
N ASP A 44 0.72 -10.46 -7.78
CA ASP A 44 0.69 -11.75 -8.46
C ASP A 44 -0.59 -11.96 -9.25
N TRP A 45 -1.68 -11.33 -8.84
CA TRP A 45 -3.01 -11.56 -9.41
C TRP A 45 -3.67 -10.31 -9.98
N LEU A 46 -3.12 -9.12 -9.74
CA LEU A 46 -3.59 -7.91 -10.38
C LEU A 46 -3.26 -7.90 -11.88
N PRO A 47 -4.19 -7.45 -12.74
CA PRO A 47 -3.93 -7.36 -14.18
C PRO A 47 -2.86 -6.31 -14.49
N ARG A 48 -2.87 -5.17 -13.78
CA ARG A 48 -1.87 -4.11 -13.87
C ARG A 48 -1.61 -3.46 -12.52
N PHE A 49 -0.43 -2.88 -12.39
CA PHE A 49 -0.10 -1.90 -11.36
C PHE A 49 1.02 -1.00 -11.87
N ASP A 50 1.10 0.22 -11.36
CA ASP A 50 2.11 1.21 -11.74
C ASP A 50 3.23 1.28 -10.70
N ALA A 51 2.89 0.95 -9.45
CA ALA A 51 3.86 0.80 -8.39
C ALA A 51 3.59 -0.46 -7.55
N TRP A 52 4.64 -0.97 -6.93
CA TRP A 52 4.58 -2.04 -5.96
C TRP A 52 5.29 -1.62 -4.67
N ILE A 53 4.79 -2.07 -3.52
CA ILE A 53 5.45 -1.81 -2.24
C ILE A 53 5.41 -2.97 -1.26
N THR A 54 6.49 -3.09 -0.48
CA THR A 54 6.54 -3.89 0.74
C THR A 54 7.25 -3.19 1.89
N VAL A 55 6.85 -3.52 3.13
CA VAL A 55 7.64 -3.32 4.37
C VAL A 55 8.11 -4.64 4.96
N ASP A 56 8.04 -5.74 4.19
CA ASP A 56 8.36 -7.10 4.64
C ASP A 56 9.20 -7.79 3.56
N PRO A 57 10.54 -7.77 3.65
CA PRO A 57 11.42 -8.42 2.68
C PRO A 57 11.45 -9.96 2.87
N SER A 58 10.28 -10.58 3.03
CA SER A 58 10.12 -12.03 3.10
C SER A 58 10.56 -12.71 1.80
N ALA A 59 10.86 -14.01 1.86
CA ALA A 59 11.30 -14.79 0.70
C ALA A 59 10.39 -14.60 -0.54
N ALA A 60 9.06 -14.54 -0.34
CA ALA A 60 8.10 -14.28 -1.40
C ALA A 60 8.24 -12.87 -2.01
N ASN A 61 8.33 -11.82 -1.18
CA ASN A 61 8.51 -10.46 -1.67
C ASN A 61 9.89 -10.25 -2.32
N ARG A 62 10.94 -10.92 -1.82
CA ARG A 62 12.25 -10.95 -2.48
C ARG A 62 12.20 -11.64 -3.84
N SER A 63 11.41 -12.70 -3.99
CA SER A 63 11.17 -13.31 -5.30
C SER A 63 10.52 -12.31 -6.28
N ARG A 64 9.56 -11.50 -5.82
CA ARG A 64 8.93 -10.43 -6.61
C ARG A 64 9.91 -9.31 -6.99
N MET A 65 10.83 -8.97 -6.09
CA MET A 65 11.88 -7.97 -6.37
C MET A 65 12.93 -8.49 -7.37
N ARG A 66 13.24 -9.79 -7.35
CA ARG A 66 14.14 -10.41 -8.35
C ARG A 66 13.50 -10.57 -9.72
N ASN A 67 12.18 -10.66 -9.77
CA ASN A 67 11.40 -10.83 -11.00
C ASN A 67 10.40 -9.68 -11.16
N PRO A 68 10.86 -8.43 -11.27
CA PRO A 68 9.97 -7.30 -11.39
C PRO A 68 9.18 -7.37 -12.70
N ARG A 69 7.97 -6.81 -12.68
CA ARG A 69 7.20 -6.51 -13.89
C ARG A 69 7.99 -5.51 -14.79
N PRO A 70 7.56 -5.28 -16.04
CA PRO A 70 8.28 -4.43 -16.98
C PRO A 70 8.71 -3.07 -16.41
N VAL A 71 9.75 -2.47 -17.01
CA VAL A 71 10.47 -1.26 -16.54
C VAL A 71 9.57 -0.08 -16.16
N SER A 72 8.36 0.01 -16.70
CA SER A 72 7.39 1.06 -16.36
C SER A 72 6.86 0.99 -14.92
N VAL A 73 7.03 -0.13 -14.22
CA VAL A 73 6.53 -0.31 -12.85
C VAL A 73 7.59 0.11 -11.83
N ARG A 74 7.22 0.95 -10.87
CA ARG A 74 8.11 1.33 -9.77
C ARG A 74 8.01 0.36 -8.59
N TYR A 75 9.13 -0.15 -8.12
CA TYR A 75 9.17 -1.01 -6.94
C TYR A 75 9.75 -0.24 -5.74
N TYR A 76 9.01 -0.21 -4.64
CA TYR A 76 9.42 0.36 -3.37
C TYR A 76 9.60 -0.75 -2.32
N ALA A 77 10.73 -0.75 -1.62
CA ALA A 77 10.94 -1.66 -0.49
C ALA A 77 11.44 -0.87 0.72
N CYS A 78 10.66 -0.91 1.79
CA CYS A 78 10.90 -0.13 3.00
C CYS A 78 11.54 -1.02 4.07
N VAL A 79 12.82 -0.78 4.37
CA VAL A 79 13.68 -1.66 5.18
C VAL A 79 14.40 -0.92 6.29
N PRO A 80 14.80 -1.60 7.39
CA PRO A 80 15.64 -0.97 8.41
C PRO A 80 17.02 -0.61 7.86
N ASP A 81 17.74 0.28 8.57
CA ASP A 81 19.05 0.78 8.17
C ASP A 81 20.13 -0.32 8.06
N ASP A 82 19.95 -1.43 8.78
CA ASP A 82 20.86 -2.58 8.77
C ASP A 82 20.58 -3.58 7.63
N TYR A 83 19.58 -3.35 6.78
CA TYR A 83 19.28 -4.26 5.67
C TYR A 83 20.42 -4.33 4.64
N GLY A 84 20.71 -5.54 4.18
CA GLY A 84 21.82 -5.88 3.30
C GLY A 84 23.18 -5.93 4.00
N GLN A 85 23.25 -5.70 5.32
CA GLN A 85 24.51 -5.77 6.06
C GLN A 85 24.76 -7.20 6.57
N PRO A 86 26.01 -7.72 6.54
CA PRO A 86 26.34 -9.03 7.10
C PRO A 86 26.00 -9.16 8.60
N THR A 87 25.95 -8.03 9.30
CA THR A 87 25.66 -7.92 10.73
C THR A 87 24.19 -7.60 11.03
N ALA A 88 23.30 -7.58 10.03
CA ALA A 88 21.89 -7.28 10.23
C ALA A 88 21.29 -8.16 11.34
N ARG A 89 20.45 -7.56 12.18
CA ARG A 89 19.84 -8.24 13.34
C ARG A 89 18.95 -9.40 12.89
N CYS A 90 18.20 -9.21 11.82
CA CYS A 90 17.40 -10.26 11.20
C CYS A 90 18.26 -11.01 10.17
N LEU A 91 18.30 -12.35 10.28
CA LEU A 91 19.09 -13.18 9.36
C LEU A 91 18.67 -12.98 7.89
N ASP A 92 17.37 -12.89 7.62
CA ASP A 92 16.83 -12.67 6.28
C ASP A 92 17.22 -11.30 5.68
N HIS A 93 17.59 -10.34 6.53
CA HIS A 93 18.03 -9.01 6.10
C HIS A 93 19.51 -8.98 5.70
N ARG A 94 20.29 -10.04 5.95
CA ARG A 94 21.73 -10.06 5.61
C ARG A 94 21.99 -10.27 4.13
N ALA A 95 20.99 -10.77 3.40
CA ALA A 95 21.10 -10.97 1.96
C ALA A 95 21.15 -9.61 1.22
N PRO A 96 21.99 -9.48 0.17
CA PRO A 96 22.23 -8.22 -0.52
C PRO A 96 20.93 -7.65 -1.12
N PRO A 97 20.79 -6.32 -1.24
CA PRO A 97 19.62 -5.71 -1.85
C PRO A 97 19.47 -6.07 -3.34
N GLU A 98 18.24 -6.37 -3.76
CA GLU A 98 17.89 -6.55 -5.17
C GLU A 98 18.09 -5.24 -5.99
N PRO A 99 18.59 -5.34 -7.24
CA PRO A 99 18.74 -4.20 -8.14
C PRO A 99 17.37 -3.71 -8.67
N GLY A 100 17.31 -2.45 -9.12
CA GLY A 100 16.09 -1.87 -9.70
C GLY A 100 14.98 -1.54 -8.69
N ILE A 101 15.24 -1.73 -7.40
CA ILE A 101 14.32 -1.40 -6.31
C ILE A 101 14.64 -0.02 -5.74
N THR A 102 13.60 0.79 -5.53
CA THR A 102 13.70 2.02 -4.74
C THR A 102 13.63 1.65 -3.26
N TRP A 103 14.80 1.52 -2.64
CA TRP A 103 14.90 1.23 -1.21
C TRP A 103 14.58 2.48 -0.39
N LEU A 104 13.64 2.36 0.54
CA LEU A 104 13.21 3.43 1.44
C LEU A 104 13.53 3.06 2.88
N ARG A 105 13.79 4.05 3.73
CA ARG A 105 14.03 3.84 5.15
C ARG A 105 12.71 3.47 5.85
N ARG A 106 12.75 2.39 6.63
CA ARG A 106 11.66 2.03 7.53
C ARG A 106 11.73 2.82 8.82
N LEU A 107 10.82 3.76 8.96
CA LEU A 107 10.69 4.58 10.16
C LEU A 107 9.75 3.87 11.15
N THR A 108 10.33 3.16 12.11
CA THR A 108 9.59 2.43 13.14
C THR A 108 9.20 3.31 14.32
N GLY A 109 8.15 2.91 15.03
CA GLY A 109 7.73 3.47 16.31
C GLY A 109 7.61 2.36 17.37
N PHE A 110 6.96 2.69 18.49
CA PHE A 110 6.78 1.77 19.63
C PHE A 110 5.51 0.91 19.55
N GLY A 111 4.70 1.06 18.50
CA GLY A 111 3.48 0.27 18.33
C GLY A 111 3.72 -1.14 17.78
N PRO A 112 2.66 -1.98 17.70
CA PRO A 112 2.75 -3.33 17.15
C PRO A 112 3.40 -3.36 15.78
N TRP A 113 4.31 -4.32 15.57
CA TRP A 113 5.06 -4.47 14.30
C TRP A 113 5.89 -3.23 13.91
N GLY A 114 6.29 -2.42 14.90
CA GLY A 114 7.01 -1.17 14.68
C GLY A 114 6.12 -0.03 14.19
N ALA A 115 4.80 -0.12 14.40
CA ALA A 115 3.86 0.90 13.98
C ALA A 115 4.23 2.27 14.53
N ARG A 116 4.16 3.28 13.66
CA ARG A 116 4.44 4.68 13.97
C ARG A 116 3.28 5.55 13.51
N ALA A 117 2.76 6.36 14.41
CA ALA A 117 1.64 7.27 14.15
C ALA A 117 1.99 8.34 13.12
N GLY A 118 0.97 8.80 12.38
CA GLY A 118 1.10 9.84 11.35
C GLY A 118 1.79 9.33 10.08
N LEU A 119 1.92 10.21 9.08
CA LEU A 119 2.65 9.94 7.84
C LEU A 119 3.98 10.70 7.82
N SER A 120 4.98 10.13 7.13
CA SER A 120 6.26 10.78 6.91
C SER A 120 6.18 11.78 5.75
N ALA A 121 6.76 12.97 5.94
CA ALA A 121 6.98 13.94 4.87
C ALA A 121 8.35 13.77 4.18
N ASP A 122 9.22 12.91 4.72
CA ASP A 122 10.51 12.58 4.13
C ASP A 122 10.28 11.63 2.94
N PRO A 123 10.64 12.02 1.69
CA PRO A 123 10.44 11.17 0.54
C PRO A 123 11.30 9.89 0.57
N ALA A 124 12.37 9.85 1.38
CA ALA A 124 13.24 8.70 1.52
C ALA A 124 12.80 7.73 2.64
N GLY A 125 11.78 8.06 3.43
CA GLY A 125 11.40 7.29 4.61
C GLY A 125 9.89 7.14 4.78
N LEU A 126 9.43 5.93 5.08
CA LEU A 126 8.02 5.64 5.33
C LEU A 126 7.79 5.11 6.74
N HIS A 127 6.74 5.61 7.39
CA HIS A 127 6.22 4.99 8.61
C HIS A 127 5.65 3.60 8.29
N THR A 128 5.77 2.68 9.24
CA THR A 128 5.36 1.28 9.09
C THR A 128 4.27 0.88 10.09
N GLY A 129 4.03 -0.43 10.22
CA GLY A 129 2.98 -1.07 11.03
C GLY A 129 2.16 -2.06 10.20
N ASN A 130 2.07 -1.83 8.89
CA ASN A 130 1.56 -2.75 7.88
C ASN A 130 1.96 -2.25 6.47
N SER A 131 2.17 -3.14 5.49
CA SER A 131 2.55 -2.73 4.13
C SER A 131 1.50 -1.82 3.45
N ALA A 132 0.21 -1.97 3.75
CA ALA A 132 -0.83 -1.10 3.21
C ALA A 132 -0.77 0.33 3.79
N TYR A 133 -0.32 0.48 5.04
CA TYR A 133 -0.10 1.78 5.65
C TYR A 133 1.11 2.49 5.03
N ALA A 134 2.19 1.77 4.74
CA ALA A 134 3.31 2.33 3.99
C ALA A 134 2.91 2.71 2.55
N ALA A 135 2.02 1.94 1.90
CA ALA A 135 1.46 2.30 0.60
C ALA A 135 0.64 3.59 0.65
N LEU A 136 -0.09 3.84 1.74
CA LEU A 136 -0.76 5.13 1.98
C LEU A 136 0.27 6.27 2.06
N GLY A 137 1.41 6.04 2.72
CA GLY A 137 2.54 6.97 2.73
C GLY A 137 3.12 7.26 1.34
N VAL A 138 3.25 6.24 0.48
CA VAL A 138 3.65 6.46 -0.93
C VAL A 138 2.64 7.33 -1.66
N ALA A 139 1.34 7.03 -1.57
CA ALA A 139 0.29 7.82 -2.21
C ALA A 139 0.27 9.28 -1.70
N TYR A 140 0.49 9.48 -0.40
CA TYR A 140 0.63 10.80 0.22
C TYR A 140 1.82 11.59 -0.35
N LEU A 141 3.00 10.98 -0.44
CA LEU A 141 4.19 11.60 -1.02
C LEU A 141 4.06 11.88 -2.51
N MET A 142 3.26 11.06 -3.22
CA MET A 142 2.85 11.30 -4.62
C MET A 142 1.76 12.37 -4.78
N ARG A 143 1.37 13.07 -3.69
CA ARG A 143 0.36 14.14 -3.68
C ARG A 143 -1.01 13.69 -4.21
N ALA A 144 -1.41 12.47 -3.87
CA ALA A 144 -2.74 11.99 -4.20
C ALA A 144 -3.83 12.87 -3.57
N SER A 145 -4.83 13.25 -4.36
CA SER A 145 -6.02 13.94 -3.87
C SER A 145 -7.16 12.98 -3.58
N ARG A 146 -7.18 11.80 -4.23
CA ARG A 146 -8.15 10.73 -3.99
C ARG A 146 -7.46 9.38 -3.90
N ILE A 147 -7.73 8.67 -2.82
CA ILE A 147 -7.19 7.33 -2.57
C ILE A 147 -8.34 6.35 -2.30
N VAL A 148 -8.33 5.21 -2.98
CA VAL A 148 -9.14 4.04 -2.58
C VAL A 148 -8.23 2.98 -1.99
N LEU A 149 -8.61 2.45 -0.83
CA LEU A 149 -8.00 1.27 -0.21
C LEU A 149 -8.85 0.04 -0.55
N ALA A 150 -8.30 -0.94 -1.25
CA ALA A 150 -8.92 -2.24 -1.48
C ALA A 150 -8.13 -3.35 -0.77
N GLY A 151 -8.83 -4.30 -0.14
CA GLY A 151 -8.19 -5.40 0.59
C GLY A 151 -7.53 -4.98 1.91
N VAL A 152 -7.92 -3.81 2.46
CA VAL A 152 -7.54 -3.35 3.80
C VAL A 152 -8.70 -3.65 4.74
N ASP A 153 -8.88 -4.93 5.05
CA ASP A 153 -10.08 -5.42 5.71
C ASP A 153 -9.97 -5.41 7.24
N GLY A 154 -8.76 -5.62 7.78
CA GLY A 154 -8.54 -5.77 9.22
C GLY A 154 -9.16 -7.05 9.79
N SER A 155 -9.33 -8.09 8.97
CA SER A 155 -9.83 -9.41 9.37
C SER A 155 -8.72 -10.46 9.39
N SER A 156 -8.98 -11.61 10.02
CA SER A 156 -8.11 -12.80 10.02
C SER A 156 -8.32 -13.72 8.80
N ALA A 157 -9.22 -13.34 7.89
CA ALA A 157 -9.57 -14.14 6.72
C ALA A 157 -8.36 -14.33 5.80
N ALA A 158 -8.36 -15.44 5.06
CA ALA A 158 -7.30 -15.75 4.12
C ALA A 158 -7.17 -14.66 3.05
N ARG A 159 -5.93 -14.33 2.69
CA ARG A 159 -5.63 -13.34 1.65
C ARG A 159 -5.95 -13.90 0.26
N VAL A 160 -6.12 -13.01 -0.72
CA VAL A 160 -6.41 -13.37 -2.12
C VAL A 160 -5.26 -14.18 -2.75
N ASP A 161 -4.02 -13.89 -2.38
CA ASP A 161 -2.79 -14.60 -2.77
C ASP A 161 -2.49 -15.82 -1.89
N GLY A 162 -3.34 -16.11 -0.89
CA GLY A 162 -3.17 -17.21 0.04
C GLY A 162 -2.47 -16.84 1.37
N GLY A 163 -2.56 -17.79 2.31
CA GLY A 163 -2.12 -17.59 3.69
C GLY A 163 -3.02 -16.64 4.47
N HIS A 164 -2.66 -16.43 5.75
CA HIS A 164 -3.41 -15.58 6.67
C HIS A 164 -2.58 -14.35 7.06
N PRO A 165 -3.24 -13.21 7.32
CA PRO A 165 -2.56 -12.08 7.93
C PRO A 165 -2.14 -12.44 9.37
N ARG A 166 -1.12 -11.73 9.88
CA ARG A 166 -0.84 -11.70 11.32
C ARG A 166 -1.94 -10.93 12.05
N ASP A 167 -1.75 -10.69 13.34
CA ASP A 167 -2.63 -9.78 14.08
C ASP A 167 -2.69 -8.37 13.44
N LEU A 168 -3.91 -7.93 13.14
CA LEU A 168 -4.26 -6.66 12.51
C LEU A 168 -5.10 -5.75 13.43
N THR A 169 -5.25 -6.08 14.71
CA THR A 169 -6.09 -5.31 15.66
C THR A 169 -5.65 -3.86 15.82
N HIS A 170 -4.39 -3.54 15.52
CA HIS A 170 -3.84 -2.17 15.58
C HIS A 170 -4.18 -1.31 14.35
N LEU A 171 -4.65 -1.90 13.25
CA LEU A 171 -4.87 -1.16 12.00
C LEU A 171 -5.84 0.03 12.15
N PRO A 172 -6.97 -0.06 12.87
CA PRO A 172 -7.89 1.07 13.01
C PRO A 172 -7.20 2.31 13.61
N ALA A 173 -6.45 2.13 14.69
CA ALA A 173 -5.71 3.21 15.34
C ALA A 173 -4.58 3.75 14.45
N LEU A 174 -3.85 2.85 13.77
CA LEU A 174 -2.76 3.24 12.87
C LEU A 174 -3.27 4.10 11.71
N PHE A 175 -4.31 3.67 11.00
CA PHE A 175 -4.87 4.45 9.89
C PHE A 175 -5.54 5.75 10.37
N ALA A 176 -6.20 5.74 11.53
CA ALA A 176 -6.77 6.97 12.11
C ALA A 176 -5.70 8.03 12.38
N SER A 177 -4.48 7.59 12.76
CA SER A 177 -3.39 8.51 13.06
C SER A 177 -2.89 9.34 11.86
N ALA A 178 -3.20 8.92 10.62
CA ALA A 178 -2.80 9.62 9.40
C ALA A 178 -3.83 10.67 8.92
N THR A 179 -5.02 10.73 9.53
CA THR A 179 -6.14 11.54 9.05
C THR A 179 -5.83 13.04 9.05
N GLY A 180 -5.06 13.53 10.02
CA GLY A 180 -4.65 14.93 10.10
C GLY A 180 -3.71 15.36 8.97
N GLU A 181 -2.71 14.54 8.63
CA GLU A 181 -1.81 14.77 7.49
C GLU A 181 -2.57 14.75 6.15
N LEU A 182 -3.46 13.78 5.98
CA LEU A 182 -4.27 13.62 4.77
C LEU A 182 -5.19 14.83 4.57
N ALA A 183 -5.90 15.25 5.64
CA ALA A 183 -6.78 16.41 5.60
C ALA A 183 -6.02 17.70 5.25
N ARG A 184 -4.86 17.95 5.89
CA ARG A 184 -4.01 19.12 5.57
C ARG A 184 -3.48 19.10 4.14
N ALA A 185 -3.31 17.93 3.54
CA ALA A 185 -2.89 17.79 2.15
C ALA A 185 -4.05 17.85 1.15
N GLY A 186 -5.30 18.00 1.60
CA GLY A 186 -6.47 17.95 0.72
C GLY A 186 -6.70 16.57 0.10
N CYS A 187 -6.28 15.51 0.80
CA CYS A 187 -6.39 14.13 0.35
C CYS A 187 -7.63 13.47 0.95
N GLU A 188 -8.51 12.96 0.09
CA GLU A 188 -9.64 12.14 0.48
C GLU A 188 -9.31 10.64 0.34
N VAL A 189 -9.74 9.84 1.32
CA VAL A 189 -9.52 8.39 1.33
C VAL A 189 -10.86 7.67 1.50
N VAL A 190 -11.07 6.60 0.73
CA VAL A 190 -12.21 5.69 0.85
C VAL A 190 -11.70 4.27 1.03
N ASN A 191 -12.27 3.52 1.97
CA ASN A 191 -12.03 2.08 2.08
C ASN A 191 -13.11 1.32 1.29
N ALA A 192 -12.71 0.54 0.29
CA ALA A 192 -13.55 -0.25 -0.60
C ALA A 192 -14.06 -1.56 0.05
N ASN A 193 -14.41 -1.49 1.34
CA ASN A 193 -15.03 -2.58 2.07
C ASN A 193 -15.96 -2.01 3.16
N PRO A 194 -17.30 -2.15 3.03
CA PRO A 194 -18.28 -1.72 4.03
C PRO A 194 -18.03 -2.29 5.44
N PHE A 195 -17.37 -3.44 5.52
CA PHE A 195 -17.13 -4.18 6.76
C PHE A 195 -15.67 -4.08 7.26
N SER A 196 -14.84 -3.21 6.67
CA SER A 196 -13.46 -3.05 7.15
C SER A 196 -13.43 -2.60 8.61
N ALA A 197 -12.50 -3.15 9.40
CA ALA A 197 -12.21 -2.67 10.74
C ALA A 197 -11.64 -1.24 10.75
N VAL A 198 -11.02 -0.80 9.64
CA VAL A 198 -10.55 0.58 9.47
C VAL A 198 -11.73 1.48 9.14
N SER A 199 -12.27 2.15 10.16
CA SER A 199 -13.49 2.96 10.08
C SER A 199 -13.25 4.48 10.04
N CYS A 200 -12.01 4.94 10.15
CA CYS A 200 -11.67 6.37 10.11
C CYS A 200 -11.86 7.02 8.73
N PHE A 201 -12.13 6.22 7.69
CA PHE A 201 -12.46 6.67 6.35
C PHE A 201 -13.87 6.19 5.97
N PRO A 202 -14.57 6.90 5.07
CA PRO A 202 -15.79 6.37 4.45
C PRO A 202 -15.56 4.97 3.91
N ARG A 203 -16.44 4.03 4.29
CA ARG A 203 -16.44 2.65 3.81
C ARG A 203 -17.51 2.49 2.74
N ARG A 204 -17.16 1.95 1.57
CA ARG A 204 -18.09 1.78 0.44
C ARG A 204 -17.89 0.42 -0.23
N PRO A 205 -18.92 -0.12 -0.92
CA PRO A 205 -18.72 -1.21 -1.86
C PRO A 205 -17.65 -0.87 -2.89
N LEU A 206 -16.91 -1.88 -3.36
CA LEU A 206 -15.78 -1.68 -4.27
C LEU A 206 -16.16 -0.90 -5.53
N ASP A 207 -17.29 -1.20 -6.14
CA ASP A 207 -17.74 -0.52 -7.38
C ASP A 207 -18.03 0.96 -7.16
N GLU A 208 -18.65 1.32 -6.03
CA GLU A 208 -18.91 2.72 -5.69
C GLU A 208 -17.62 3.49 -5.39
N ALA A 209 -16.68 2.84 -4.70
CA ALA A 209 -15.37 3.43 -4.43
C ALA A 209 -14.59 3.70 -5.73
N LEU A 210 -14.62 2.76 -6.67
CA LEU A 210 -13.97 2.92 -7.98
C LEU A 210 -14.68 3.94 -8.88
N GLY A 211 -16.02 4.04 -8.82
CA GLY A 211 -16.79 5.10 -9.49
C GLY A 211 -16.40 6.48 -8.97
N TRP A 212 -16.30 6.64 -7.64
CA TRP A 212 -15.83 7.87 -7.01
C TRP A 212 -14.37 8.22 -7.39
N LEU A 213 -13.48 7.22 -7.40
CA LEU A 213 -12.07 7.42 -7.71
C LEU A 213 -11.86 7.87 -9.16
N SER A 214 -12.56 7.24 -10.11
CA SER A 214 -12.48 7.57 -11.54
C SER A 214 -13.11 8.91 -11.90
N GLY A 215 -13.93 9.49 -11.01
CA GLY A 215 -14.71 10.69 -11.29
C GLY A 215 -15.85 10.44 -12.28
N ALA A 216 -16.26 9.17 -12.45
CA ALA A 216 -17.45 8.85 -13.22
C ALA A 216 -18.67 9.47 -12.51
N ARG A 217 -19.35 10.43 -13.17
CA ARG A 217 -20.65 10.89 -12.71
C ARG A 217 -21.60 9.68 -12.71
N LYS A 218 -22.46 9.57 -11.68
CA LYS A 218 -23.64 8.69 -11.77
C LYS A 218 -24.35 9.07 -13.06
N SER A 219 -24.32 8.20 -14.07
CA SER A 219 -25.25 8.27 -15.18
C SER A 219 -26.64 8.26 -14.55
N HIS A 220 -27.34 9.39 -14.60
CA HIS A 220 -28.77 9.37 -14.36
C HIS A 220 -29.34 8.38 -15.37
N LEU A 221 -29.84 7.24 -14.89
CA LEU A 221 -30.81 6.48 -15.66
C LEU A 221 -32.01 7.42 -15.85
N PRO A 222 -32.46 7.68 -17.08
CA PRO A 222 -33.74 8.33 -17.27
C PRO A 222 -34.81 7.41 -16.68
N LEU A 223 -35.73 8.02 -15.93
CA LEU A 223 -36.95 7.42 -15.41
C LEU A 223 -37.78 6.80 -16.55
#